data_AF-A0A3S1NJI3-F1
#
_entry.id   AF-A0A3S1NJI3-F1
#
_cell.length_a   1.000
_cell.length_b   1.000
_cell.length_c   1.000
_cell.angle_alpha   90.00
_cell.angle_beta   90.00
_cell.angle_gamma   90.00
#
_symmetry.space_group_name_H-M   'P 1'
#
loop_
_entity.id
_entity.type
_entity.pdbx_description
1 polymer ?
#
loop_
_entity_poly.entity_id
_entity_poly.type
_entity_poly.pdbx_seq_one_letter_code
_entity_poly.pdbx_strand_id
1 'polypeptide(L)' 'MATGEKSVASSSTADQLTRPAPVFPPTRPEDVFGSLPNRGKSKTLREIETGVLAEARRRQTSE' A
#
# COMPACT_ATOMS: atom_id res chain seq x y z
N MET A 1 -26.60 -4.49 23.17
CA MET A 1 -26.44 -3.10 22.71
C MET A 1 -24.98 -2.93 22.32
N ALA A 2 -24.70 -2.72 21.03
CA ALA A 2 -23.35 -2.75 20.48
C ALA A 2 -22.46 -1.65 21.09
N THR A 3 -21.25 -2.03 21.49
CA THR A 3 -20.22 -1.14 22.03
C THR A 3 -19.72 -0.25 20.89
N GLY A 4 -20.08 1.03 20.92
CA GLY A 4 -19.56 2.02 19.98
C GLY A 4 -18.07 2.24 20.24
N GLU A 5 -17.23 1.75 19.34
CA GLU A 5 -15.81 2.04 19.31
C GLU A 5 -15.59 3.54 19.02
N LYS A 6 -15.30 4.31 20.07
CA LYS A 6 -14.86 5.69 19.90
C LYS A 6 -13.38 5.67 19.54
N SER A 7 -13.07 5.82 18.26
CA SER A 7 -11.69 6.02 17.80
C SER A 7 -11.13 7.30 18.43
N VAL A 8 -10.11 7.14 19.26
CA VAL A 8 -9.37 8.25 19.86
C VAL A 8 -8.54 8.91 18.77
N ALA A 9 -8.66 10.23 18.62
CA ALA A 9 -7.75 11.01 17.80
C ALA A 9 -6.32 10.79 18.34
N SER A 10 -5.38 10.42 17.48
CA SER A 10 -3.97 10.32 17.88
C SER A 10 -3.41 11.72 18.11
N SER A 11 -3.71 12.32 19.26
CA SER A 11 -2.94 13.44 19.78
C SER A 11 -1.62 12.87 20.29
N SER A 12 -0.60 12.83 19.43
CA SER A 12 0.75 12.46 19.85
C SER A 12 1.65 13.69 19.79
N THR A 13 1.89 14.29 20.95
CA THR A 13 3.06 15.13 21.23
C THR A 13 4.21 14.23 21.75
N ALA A 14 4.42 13.07 21.13
CA ALA A 14 5.50 12.15 21.48
C ALA A 14 6.61 12.25 20.43
N ASP A 15 7.72 12.85 20.86
CA ASP A 15 9.09 12.53 20.51
C ASP A 15 9.43 12.43 19.01
N GLN A 16 10.24 13.37 18.52
CA GLN A 16 10.76 13.35 17.16
C GLN A 16 11.52 12.04 16.93
N LEU A 17 10.86 11.04 16.34
CA LEU A 17 11.49 9.82 15.85
C LEU A 17 12.55 10.25 14.83
N THR A 18 13.78 10.39 15.29
CA THR A 18 14.90 10.82 14.46
C THR A 18 15.23 9.65 13.55
N ARG A 19 14.63 9.66 12.36
CA ARG A 19 14.91 8.65 11.35
C ARG A 19 16.38 8.80 10.95
N PRO A 20 17.20 7.74 11.04
CA PRO A 20 18.59 7.81 10.64
C PRO A 20 18.70 8.23 9.17
N ALA A 21 19.79 8.91 8.84
CA ALA A 21 20.06 9.29 7.46
C ALA A 21 20.07 8.02 6.57
N PRO A 22 19.47 8.07 5.36
CA PRO A 22 19.56 6.97 4.42
C PRO A 22 21.03 6.63 4.15
N VAL A 23 21.39 5.36 4.33
CA VAL A 23 22.75 4.85 4.05
C VAL A 23 23.03 4.84 2.54
N PHE A 24 21.98 4.73 1.74
CA PHE A 24 22.04 4.71 0.29
C PHE A 24 21.40 5.96 -0.30
N PRO A 25 21.90 6.44 -1.46
CA PRO A 25 21.22 7.50 -2.19
C PRO A 25 19.81 7.06 -2.60
N PRO A 26 18.87 8.01 -2.75
CA PRO A 26 17.54 7.70 -3.29
C PRO A 26 17.66 6.99 -4.64
N THR A 27 16.95 5.87 -4.79
CA THR A 27 16.92 5.10 -6.04
C THR A 27 15.67 5.48 -6.83
N ARG A 28 15.81 5.73 -8.13
CA ARG A 28 14.66 5.94 -9.02
C ARG A 28 14.28 4.63 -9.71
N PRO A 29 13.02 4.46 -10.14
CA PRO A 29 12.60 3.24 -10.84
C PRO A 29 13.46 2.88 -12.05
N GLU A 30 14.04 3.87 -12.72
CA GLU A 30 14.92 3.69 -13.89
C GLU A 30 16.29 3.10 -13.51
N ASP A 31 16.70 3.25 -12.25
CA ASP A 31 17.97 2.76 -11.73
C ASP A 31 17.86 1.30 -11.21
N VAL A 32 16.66 0.72 -11.20
CA VAL A 32 16.38 -0.63 -10.66
C VAL A 32 16.19 -1.67 -11.78
N PHE A 33 17.08 -2.65 -11.83
CA PHE A 33 16.91 -3.80 -12.71
C PHE A 33 15.62 -4.58 -12.37
N GLY A 34 14.78 -4.83 -13.38
CA GLY A 34 13.49 -5.52 -13.20
C GLY A 34 12.31 -4.61 -12.85
N SER A 35 12.53 -3.29 -12.72
CA SER A 35 11.43 -2.33 -12.67
C SER A 35 10.69 -2.29 -14.01
N LEU A 36 9.41 -2.67 -14.00
CA LEU A 36 8.60 -2.66 -15.21
C LEU A 36 8.11 -1.23 -15.49
N PRO A 37 8.13 -0.78 -16.77
CA PRO A 37 7.62 0.53 -17.12
C PRO A 37 6.12 0.59 -16.80
N ASN A 38 5.73 1.56 -15.97
CA ASN A 38 4.32 1.82 -15.73
C ASN A 38 3.72 2.48 -16.99
N ARG A 39 2.66 1.88 -17.54
CA ARG A 39 1.93 2.43 -18.69
C ARG A 39 0.50 2.72 -18.26
N GLY A 40 0.10 3.99 -18.37
CA GLY A 40 -1.28 4.42 -18.14
C GLY A 40 -1.52 5.06 -16.78
N LYS A 41 -2.79 5.27 -16.46
CA LYS A 41 -3.21 5.90 -15.20
C LYS A 41 -3.05 4.90 -14.05
N SER A 42 -2.65 5.42 -12.89
CA SER A 42 -2.70 4.65 -11.65
C SER A 42 -4.12 4.13 -11.41
N LYS A 43 -4.21 2.87 -11.00
CA LYS A 43 -5.50 2.27 -10.67
C LYS A 43 -6.09 2.95 -9.44
N THR A 44 -7.40 3.14 -9.46
CA THR A 44 -8.19 3.49 -8.29
C THR A 44 -8.27 2.30 -7.34
N LEU A 45 -8.53 2.56 -6.06
CA LEU A 45 -8.72 1.50 -5.06
C LEU A 45 -9.80 0.51 -5.49
N ARG A 46 -10.93 1.01 -5.99
CA ARG A 46 -12.04 0.17 -6.48
C ARG A 46 -11.63 -0.76 -7.62
N GLU A 47 -10.80 -0.30 -8.55
CA GLU A 47 -10.28 -1.15 -9.64
C GLU A 47 -9.34 -2.24 -9.12
N ILE A 48 -8.53 -1.93 -8.10
CA ILE A 48 -7.66 -2.90 -7.44
C ILE A 48 -8.50 -3.96 -6.73
N GLU A 49 -9.45 -3.55 -5.90
CA GLU A 49 -10.36 -4.45 -5.17
C GLU A 49 -11.11 -5.37 -6.13
N THR A 50 -11.65 -4.81 -7.21
CA THR A 50 -12.36 -5.59 -8.24
C THR A 50 -11.44 -6.63 -8.88
N GLY A 51 -10.20 -6.25 -9.22
CA GLY A 51 -9.23 -7.17 -9.80
C GLY A 51 -8.81 -8.29 -8.86
N VAL A 52 -8.59 -7.99 -7.58
CA VAL A 52 -8.23 -8.98 -6.56
C VAL A 52 -9.37 -9.99 -6.36
N LEU A 53 -10.61 -9.53 -6.24
CA LEU A 53 -11.78 -10.41 -6.10
C LEU A 53 -11.98 -11.30 -7.34
N ALA A 54 -11.77 -10.76 -8.53
CA ALA A 54 -11.85 -11.53 -9.77
C ALA A 54 -10.80 -12.65 -9.82
N GLU A 55 -9.55 -12.35 -9.45
CA GLU A 55 -8.48 -13.36 -9.44
C GLU A 55 -8.68 -14.41 -8.34
N ALA A 56 -9.15 -14.01 -7.16
CA ALA A 56 -9.48 -14.95 -6.08
C ALA A 56 -10.53 -15.98 -6.54
N ARG A 57 -11.60 -15.52 -7.22
CA ARG A 57 -12.62 -16.40 -7.80
C ARG A 57 -12.05 -17.35 -8.86
N ARG A 58 -11.18 -16.85 -9.74
CA ARG A 58 -10.52 -17.67 -10.78
C ARG A 58 -9.73 -18.82 -10.17
N ARG A 59 -8.99 -18.55 -9.09
CA ARG A 59 -8.18 -19.54 -8.37
C ARG A 59 -9.02 -20.53 -7.57
N GLN A 60 -10.12 -20.08 -6.97
CA GLN A 60 -11.07 -20.94 -6.24
C GLN A 60 -11.76 -21.97 -7.14
N THR A 61 -11.91 -21.70 -8.44
CA THR A 61 -12.38 -22.69 -9.43
C THR A 61 -11.28 -23.58 -10.01
N SER A 62 -10.03 -23.42 -9.58
CA SER A 62 -8.88 -24.25 -10.02
C SER A 62 -8.41 -25.24 -8.93
N GLU A 63 -9.20 -25.43 -7.86
CA GLU A 63 -9.03 -26.54 -6.90
C GLU A 63 -9.94 -27.73 -7.26
#